data_AF-A0A9P6E1Q3-F1
#
_entry.id   AF-A0A9P6E1Q3-F1
#
_cell.length_a   1.000
_cell.length_b   1.000
_cell.length_c   1.000
_cell.angle_alpha   90.00
_cell.angle_beta   90.00
_cell.angle_gamma   90.00
#
_symmetry.space_group_name_H-M   'P 1'
#
loop_
_entity.id
_entity.type
_entity.pdbx_description
1 polymer ?
#
loop_
_entity_poly.entity_id
_entity_poly.type
_entity_poly.pdbx_seq_one_letter_code
_entity_poly.pdbx_strand_id
1 'polypeptide(L)'
;MASVRLPERAEAFKEDGNVHFKAGEFSKAFISYTAAISEAPTSAVLYSNRSATAAKMGKYSQAVSDAKKSVELDPKWHKAHGRLATAHELNNEGSYAVGHDILIF
;
A
#
# COMPACT_ATOMS: atom_id res chain seq x y z
N MET A 1 -2.32 -7.71 -26.69
CA MET A 1 -1.63 -7.33 -25.44
C MET A 1 -2.09 -8.32 -24.39
N ALA A 2 -1.23 -9.24 -23.95
CA ALA A 2 -1.56 -10.14 -22.87
C ALA A 2 -1.73 -9.29 -21.61
N SER A 3 -2.96 -9.16 -21.09
CA SER A 3 -3.15 -8.70 -19.71
C SER A 3 -2.27 -9.60 -18.85
N VAL A 4 -1.33 -9.03 -18.10
CA VAL A 4 -0.53 -9.80 -17.14
C VAL A 4 -1.50 -10.35 -16.11
N ARG A 5 -2.02 -11.56 -16.39
CA ARG A 5 -2.92 -12.26 -15.50
C ARG A 5 -2.07 -12.65 -14.31
N LEU A 6 -2.43 -12.10 -13.16
CA LEU A 6 -1.79 -12.50 -11.92
C LEU A 6 -1.99 -14.02 -11.75
N PRO A 7 -0.98 -14.74 -11.24
CA PRO A 7 -1.14 -16.14 -10.88
C PRO A 7 -2.41 -16.31 -10.05
N GLU A 8 -3.20 -17.37 -10.28
CA GLU A 8 -4.49 -17.55 -9.60
C GLU A 8 -4.36 -17.48 -8.07
N ARG A 9 -3.22 -17.94 -7.54
CA ARG A 9 -2.89 -17.84 -6.11
C ARG A 9 -2.67 -16.39 -5.65
N ALA A 10 -2.03 -15.56 -6.46
CA ALA A 10 -1.84 -14.14 -6.14
C ALA A 10 -3.18 -13.38 -6.17
N GLU A 11 -4.07 -13.72 -7.10
CA GLU A 11 -5.44 -13.18 -7.14
C GLU A 11 -6.23 -13.56 -5.90
N ALA A 12 -6.17 -14.83 -5.47
CA ALA A 12 -6.84 -15.29 -4.25
C ALA A 12 -6.36 -14.51 -3.01
N PHE A 13 -5.04 -14.38 -2.83
CA PHE A 13 -4.48 -13.62 -1.71
C PHE A 13 -4.82 -12.12 -1.79
N LYS A 14 -4.91 -11.54 -2.99
CA LYS A 14 -5.35 -10.16 -3.18
C LYS A 14 -6.80 -9.99 -2.74
N GLU A 15 -7.70 -10.89 -3.13
CA GLU A 15 -9.10 -10.82 -2.72
C GLU A 15 -9.26 -11.04 -1.21
N ASP A 16 -8.52 -11.98 -0.61
CA ASP A 16 -8.48 -12.15 0.84
C ASP A 16 -8.00 -10.87 1.54
N GLY A 17 -6.96 -10.23 1.00
CA GLY A 17 -6.48 -8.93 1.46
C GLY A 17 -7.55 -7.84 1.37
N ASN A 18 -8.32 -7.79 0.28
CA ASN A 18 -9.42 -6.85 0.09
C ASN A 18 -10.53 -7.08 1.13
N VAL A 19 -10.87 -8.35 1.41
CA VAL A 19 -11.88 -8.72 2.41
C VAL A 19 -11.45 -8.25 3.79
N HIS A 20 -10.23 -8.57 4.22
CA HIS A 20 -9.70 -8.11 5.50
C HIS A 20 -9.59 -6.58 5.58
N PHE A 21 -9.19 -5.92 4.48
CA PHE A 21 -9.10 -4.47 4.41
C PHE A 21 -10.47 -3.81 4.61
N LYS A 22 -11.52 -4.35 3.98
CA LYS A 22 -12.91 -3.90 4.16
C LYS A 22 -13.45 -4.20 5.56
N ALA A 23 -13.01 -5.30 6.17
CA ALA A 23 -13.34 -5.65 7.54
C ALA A 23 -12.60 -4.80 8.60
N GLY A 24 -11.67 -3.94 8.18
CA GLY A 24 -10.83 -3.14 9.10
C GLY A 24 -9.68 -3.92 9.73
N GLU A 25 -9.49 -5.19 9.34
CA GLU A 25 -8.41 -6.06 9.82
C GLU A 25 -7.11 -5.81 9.05
N PHE A 26 -6.57 -4.58 9.14
CA PHE A 26 -5.44 -4.14 8.32
C PHE A 26 -4.18 -5.00 8.48
N SER A 27 -3.90 -5.52 9.68
CA SER A 27 -2.77 -6.43 9.90
C SER A 27 -2.88 -7.71 9.08
N LYS A 28 -4.06 -8.32 9.01
CA LYS A 28 -4.30 -9.54 8.21
C LYS A 28 -4.25 -9.20 6.72
N ALA A 29 -4.87 -8.10 6.31
CA ALA A 29 -4.81 -7.62 4.94
C ALA A 29 -3.37 -7.42 4.46
N PHE A 30 -2.51 -6.86 5.31
CA PHE A 30 -1.10 -6.66 5.00
C PHE A 30 -0.36 -7.98 4.76
N ILE A 31 -0.65 -9.01 5.56
CA ILE A 31 -0.08 -10.35 5.39
C ILE A 31 -0.56 -10.97 4.07
N SER A 32 -1.86 -10.91 3.78
CA SER A 32 -2.42 -11.44 2.52
C SER A 32 -1.82 -10.74 1.29
N TYR A 33 -1.72 -9.40 1.29
CA TYR A 33 -1.05 -8.70 0.19
C TYR A 33 0.44 -9.03 0.08
N THR A 34 1.12 -9.28 1.20
CA THR A 34 2.54 -9.70 1.17
C THR A 34 2.69 -11.08 0.56
N ALA A 35 1.80 -12.02 0.87
CA ALA A 35 1.74 -13.32 0.22
C ALA A 35 1.44 -13.18 -1.29
N ALA A 36 0.48 -12.33 -1.66
CA ALA A 36 0.18 -12.04 -3.06
C ALA A 36 1.41 -11.48 -3.81
N ILE A 37 2.16 -10.56 -3.19
CA ILE A 37 3.38 -9.97 -3.76
C ILE A 37 4.48 -11.04 -3.90
N SER A 38 4.58 -11.98 -2.98
CA SER A 38 5.55 -13.08 -3.10
C SER A 38 5.29 -13.96 -4.31
N GLU A 39 4.02 -14.11 -4.70
CA GLU A 39 3.59 -14.87 -5.89
C GLU A 39 3.68 -14.00 -7.17
N ALA A 40 3.47 -12.69 -7.06
CA ALA A 40 3.50 -11.75 -8.18
C ALA A 40 4.21 -10.43 -7.83
N PRO A 41 5.56 -10.44 -7.75
CA PRO A 41 6.35 -9.28 -7.32
C PRO A 41 6.43 -8.16 -8.37
N THR A 42 5.87 -8.38 -9.55
CA THR A 42 5.83 -7.39 -10.64
C THR A 42 4.50 -6.64 -10.71
N SER A 43 3.57 -6.90 -9.79
CA SER A 43 2.24 -6.30 -9.81
C SER A 43 2.17 -4.97 -9.07
N ALA A 44 2.09 -3.87 -9.82
CA ALA A 44 1.88 -2.54 -9.25
C ALA A 44 0.64 -2.48 -8.34
N VAL A 45 -0.45 -3.17 -8.72
CA VAL A 45 -1.71 -3.19 -7.96
C VAL A 45 -1.54 -3.72 -6.54
N LEU A 46 -0.73 -4.78 -6.36
CA LEU A 46 -0.53 -5.38 -5.05
C LEU A 46 0.27 -4.46 -4.12
N TYR A 47 1.31 -3.80 -4.63
CA TYR A 47 2.05 -2.80 -3.86
C TYR A 47 1.19 -1.59 -3.50
N SER A 48 0.33 -1.13 -4.43
CA SER A 48 -0.63 -0.05 -4.18
C SER A 48 -1.63 -0.39 -3.08
N ASN A 49 -2.15 -1.63 -3.06
CA ASN A 49 -3.06 -2.10 -2.00
C ASN A 49 -2.37 -2.29 -0.65
N ARG A 50 -1.13 -2.82 -0.66
CA ARG A 50 -0.33 -2.96 0.56
C ARG A 50 0.05 -1.59 1.13
N SER A 51 0.39 -0.63 0.28
CA SER A 51 0.64 0.76 0.66
C SER A 51 -0.56 1.39 1.38
N ALA A 52 -1.76 1.25 0.80
CA ALA A 52 -2.98 1.76 1.40
C ALA A 52 -3.26 1.11 2.78
N THR A 53 -2.97 -0.18 2.91
CA THR A 53 -3.11 -0.92 4.17
C THR A 53 -2.09 -0.44 5.20
N ALA A 54 -0.83 -0.28 4.82
CA ALA A 54 0.23 0.22 5.68
C ALA A 54 -0.09 1.64 6.19
N ALA A 55 -0.63 2.50 5.32
CA ALA A 55 -1.09 3.83 5.68
C ALA A 55 -2.21 3.78 6.74
N LYS A 56 -3.19 2.87 6.60
CA LYS A 56 -4.24 2.66 7.61
C LYS A 56 -3.72 2.10 8.93
N MET A 57 -2.59 1.42 8.93
CA MET A 57 -1.89 0.97 10.14
C MET A 57 -1.00 2.04 10.78
N GLY A 58 -0.92 3.26 10.22
CA GLY A 58 0.00 4.30 10.67
C GLY A 58 1.46 4.09 10.25
N LYS A 59 1.74 3.07 9.42
CA LYS A 59 3.09 2.74 8.93
C LYS A 59 3.40 3.54 7.66
N TYR A 60 3.44 4.86 7.78
CA TYR A 60 3.51 5.75 6.63
C TYR A 60 4.79 5.61 5.81
N SER A 61 5.94 5.39 6.46
CA SER A 61 7.21 5.21 5.75
C SER A 61 7.20 3.95 4.88
N GLN A 62 6.56 2.88 5.35
CA GLN A 62 6.35 1.66 4.59
C GLN A 62 5.35 1.86 3.44
N ALA A 63 4.27 2.62 3.70
CA ALA A 63 3.31 2.99 2.67
C ALA A 63 3.96 3.76 1.51
N VAL A 64 4.87 4.69 1.80
CA VAL A 64 5.62 5.44 0.79
C VAL A 64 6.52 4.51 -0.02
N SER A 65 7.26 3.62 0.63
CA SER A 65 8.14 2.65 -0.06
C SER A 65 7.34 1.77 -1.03
N ASP A 66 6.20 1.25 -0.59
CA ASP A 66 5.32 0.43 -1.42
C ASP A 66 4.69 1.22 -2.56
N ALA A 67 4.23 2.44 -2.32
CA ALA A 67 3.67 3.29 -3.37
C ALA A 67 4.71 3.66 -4.43
N LYS A 68 5.96 3.95 -4.02
CA LYS A 68 7.07 4.17 -4.96
C LYS A 68 7.30 2.95 -5.82
N LYS A 69 7.33 1.75 -5.22
CA LYS A 69 7.48 0.51 -5.97
C LYS A 69 6.34 0.30 -6.97
N SER A 70 5.10 0.61 -6.58
CA SER A 70 3.97 0.57 -7.49
C SER A 70 4.14 1.51 -8.69
N VAL A 71 4.67 2.71 -8.49
CA VAL A 71 4.94 3.68 -9.57
C VAL A 71 6.11 3.24 -10.44
N GLU A 72 7.15 2.64 -9.86
CA GLU A 72 8.26 2.06 -10.63
C GLU A 72 7.80 0.92 -11.54
N LEU A 73 6.88 0.07 -11.06
CA LEU A 73 6.36 -1.06 -11.81
C LEU A 73 5.38 -0.64 -12.92
N ASP A 74 4.51 0.33 -12.65
CA ASP A 74 3.63 0.91 -13.66
C ASP A 74 3.59 2.45 -13.54
N PRO A 75 4.52 3.15 -14.21
CA PRO A 75 4.59 4.60 -14.16
C PRO A 75 3.43 5.28 -14.90
N LYS A 76 2.69 4.55 -15.75
CA LYS A 76 1.52 5.07 -16.48
C LYS A 76 0.24 4.92 -15.65
N TRP A 77 0.27 4.18 -14.56
CA TRP A 77 -0.89 3.98 -13.72
C TRP A 77 -1.13 5.17 -12.79
N HIS A 78 -2.04 6.05 -13.21
CA HIS A 78 -2.42 7.25 -12.47
C HIS A 78 -2.84 6.98 -11.01
N LYS A 79 -3.44 5.81 -10.70
CA LYS A 79 -3.80 5.46 -9.32
C LYS A 79 -2.57 5.22 -8.44
N ALA A 80 -1.46 4.72 -8.98
CA ALA A 80 -0.22 4.53 -8.23
C ALA A 80 0.36 5.88 -7.78
N HIS A 81 0.37 6.87 -8.67
CA HIS A 81 0.79 8.24 -8.34
C HIS A 81 -0.10 8.86 -7.26
N GLY A 82 -1.43 8.65 -7.36
CA GLY A 82 -2.36 9.08 -6.31
C GLY A 82 -2.06 8.43 -4.95
N ARG A 83 -1.75 7.13 -4.92
CA ARG A 83 -1.33 6.45 -3.69
C ARG A 83 -0.01 6.99 -3.13
N LEU A 84 0.94 7.28 -4.00
CA LEU A 84 2.23 7.85 -3.60
C LEU A 84 2.05 9.23 -2.97
N ALA A 85 1.26 10.11 -3.60
CA ALA A 85 0.94 11.43 -3.05
C ALA A 85 0.29 11.31 -1.66
N THR A 86 -0.77 10.50 -1.54
CA THR A 86 -1.43 10.28 -0.24
C THR A 86 -0.50 9.67 0.81
N ALA A 87 0.35 8.72 0.43
CA ALA A 87 1.31 8.13 1.36
C ALA A 87 2.34 9.16 1.85
N HIS A 88 2.79 10.07 0.97
CA HIS A 88 3.67 11.16 1.34
C HIS A 88 3.00 12.18 2.26
N GLU A 89 1.76 12.58 1.96
CA GLU A 89 0.96 13.46 2.83
C GLU A 89 0.81 12.87 4.22
N LEU A 90 0.38 11.61 4.33
CA LEU A 90 0.22 10.92 5.60
C LEU A 90 1.54 10.73 6.36
N ASN A 91 2.65 10.50 5.65
CA ASN A 91 3.98 10.42 6.29
C ASN A 91 4.42 11.79 6.84
N ASN A 92 4.06 12.87 6.16
CA ASN A 92 4.34 14.22 6.60
C ASN A 92 3.47 14.59 7.81
N GLU A 93 2.15 14.38 7.74
CA GLU A 93 1.20 14.57 8.83
C GLU A 93 1.54 13.73 10.07
N GLY A 94 1.93 12.47 9.88
CA GLY A 94 2.41 11.62 10.97
C GLY A 94 3.67 12.16 11.63
N SER A 95 4.54 12.84 10.87
CA SER A 95 5.75 13.49 11.41
C SER A 95 5.41 14.78 12.17
N TYR A 96 4.37 15.52 11.75
CA TYR A 96 3.89 16.69 12.49
C TYR A 96 3.11 16.33 13.76
N ALA A 97 2.42 15.20 13.78
CA ALA A 97 1.69 14.73 14.96
C ALA A 97 2.60 14.40 16.16
N VAL A 98 3.85 13.96 15.92
CA VAL A 98 4.86 13.79 16.99
C VAL A 98 5.62 15.08 17.30
N GLY A 99 5.55 16.10 16.44
CA GLY A 99 6.27 17.37 16.60
C GLY A 99 5.46 18.48 17.29
N HIS A 100 4.14 18.37 17.38
CA HIS A 100 3.27 19.43 17.91
C HIS A 100 2.88 19.24 19.39
N ASP A 101 3.75 18.60 20.18
CA ASP A 101 3.66 18.57 21.66
C ASP A 101 4.80 19.36 22.33
N ILE A 102 5.65 20.05 21.56
CA ILE A 102 6.67 20.94 22.11
C ILE A 102 6.53 22.30 21.43
N LEU A 103 5.91 23.23 22.15
CA LEU A 103 6.21 24.66 22.29
C LEU A 103 4.91 25.43 22.62
N ILE A 104 4.50 25.32 23.88
CA ILE A 104 3.85 26.45 24.57
C ILE A 104 5.01 27.33 25.06
N PHE A 105 5.20 28.48 24.43
CA PHE A 105 5.83 29.65 25.02
C PHE A 105 5.03 30.89 24.63
#